data_AF-A0A0K2H0Q1-F1
#
_entry.id   AF-A0A0K2H0Q1-F1
#
_cell.length_a   1.000
_cell.length_b   1.000
_cell.length_c   1.000
_cell.angle_alpha   90.00
_cell.angle_beta   90.00
_cell.angle_gamma   90.00
#
_symmetry.space_group_name_H-M   'P 1'
#
loop_
_entity.id
_entity.type
_entity.pdbx_description
1 polymer ?
#
loop_
_entity_poly.entity_id
_entity_poly.type
_entity_poly.pdbx_seq_one_letter_code
_entity_poly.pdbx_strand_id
1 'polypeptide(L)' 'MSYLQPRPNNPIELRKAAVRKYTRNAAIWAGGGIAAGLVLGLLATELWLFIILAGIGLIGGFVNWQKVQKIVNYKDPQ' A
#
# COMPACT_ATOMS: atom_id res chain seq x y z
N MET A 1 -7.62 20.08 19.66
CA MET A 1 -8.64 20.59 18.74
C MET A 1 -8.47 19.87 17.41
N SER A 2 -9.38 18.98 17.04
CA SER A 2 -9.34 18.27 15.76
C SER A 2 -10.14 19.07 14.75
N TYR A 3 -9.49 19.85 13.90
CA TYR A 3 -10.13 20.51 12.76
C TYR A 3 -10.40 19.43 11.72
N LEU A 4 -11.68 19.09 11.51
CA LEU A 4 -12.09 18.27 10.38
C LEU A 4 -11.60 18.97 9.11
N GLN A 5 -10.60 18.41 8.44
CA GLN A 5 -10.16 18.94 7.16
C GLN A 5 -11.33 18.87 6.17
N PRO A 6 -11.64 19.95 5.44
CA PRO A 6 -12.66 19.93 4.41
C PRO A 6 -12.43 18.73 3.49
N ARG A 7 -13.48 17.93 3.26
CA ARG A 7 -13.41 16.84 2.28
C ARG A 7 -13.05 17.47 0.92
N PRO A 8 -12.00 17.00 0.23
CA PRO A 8 -11.66 17.55 -1.06
C PRO A 8 -12.85 17.33 -2.00
N ASN A 9 -13.48 18.41 -2.45
CA ASN A 9 -14.58 18.37 -3.41
C ASN A 9 -14.06 18.40 -4.86
N ASN A 10 -12.77 18.69 -5.04
CA ASN A 10 -12.10 18.69 -6.33
C ASN A 10 -11.63 17.26 -6.70
N PRO A 11 -12.00 16.73 -7.89
CA PRO A 11 -11.58 15.41 -8.35
C PRO A 11 -10.05 15.23 -8.42
N ILE A 12 -9.29 16.29 -8.73
CA ILE A 12 -7.83 16.23 -8.82
C ILE A 12 -7.21 16.04 -7.43
N GLU A 13 -7.72 16.75 -6.42
CA GLU A 13 -7.25 16.62 -5.04
C GLU A 13 -7.56 15.24 -4.47
N LEU A 14 -8.74 14.69 -4.78
CA LEU A 14 -9.12 13.33 -4.42
C LEU A 14 -8.14 12.30 -5.00
N ARG A 15 -7.78 12.43 -6.29
CA ARG A 15 -6.79 11.56 -6.95
C ARG A 15 -5.41 11.68 -6.29
N LYS A 16 -4.93 12.89 -6.00
CA LYS A 16 -3.65 13.12 -5.30
C LYS A 16 -3.64 12.49 -3.91
N ALA A 17 -4.72 12.66 -3.14
CA ALA A 17 -4.88 12.04 -1.83
C ALA A 17 -4.90 10.50 -1.91
N ALA A 18 -5.58 9.95 -2.93
CA ALA A 18 -5.63 8.52 -3.17
C ALA A 18 -4.26 7.93 -3.51
N VAL A 19 -3.46 8.59 -4.37
CA VAL A 19 -2.08 8.18 -4.66
C VAL A 19 -1.24 8.12 -3.40
N ARG A 20 -1.28 9.14 -2.54
CA ARG A 20 -0.56 9.15 -1.26
C ARG A 20 -0.96 7.99 -0.36
N LYS A 21 -2.28 7.73 -0.26
CA LYS A 21 -2.82 6.63 0.54
C LYS A 21 -2.34 5.28 0.02
N TYR A 22 -2.50 5.00 -1.28
CA TYR A 22 -2.13 3.71 -1.84
C TYR A 22 -0.63 3.50 -1.92
N THR A 23 0.16 4.55 -2.13
CA THR A 23 1.63 4.45 -2.08
C THR A 23 2.10 4.09 -0.67
N ARG A 24 1.59 4.78 0.36
CA ARG A 24 1.91 4.44 1.76
C ARG A 24 1.46 3.03 2.11
N ASN A 25 0.26 2.63 1.71
CA ASN A 25 -0.23 1.28 1.95
C ASN A 25 0.62 0.24 1.22
N ALA A 26 1.05 0.49 -0.02
CA ALA A 26 1.91 -0.41 -0.76
C ALA A 26 3.24 -0.65 -0.02
N ALA A 27 3.87 0.43 0.45
CA ALA A 27 5.10 0.36 1.24
C ALA A 27 4.89 -0.39 2.58
N ILE A 28 3.79 -0.11 3.29
CA ILE A 28 3.45 -0.79 4.55
C ILE A 28 3.22 -2.29 4.32
N TRP A 29 2.49 -2.68 3.28
CA TRP A 29 2.25 -4.09 2.98
C TRP A 29 3.52 -4.82 2.59
N ALA A 30 4.29 -4.28 1.62
CA ALA A 30 5.52 -4.92 1.16
C ALA A 30 6.58 -4.95 2.26
N GLY A 31 6.88 -3.80 2.87
CA GLY A 31 7.86 -3.68 3.95
C GLY A 31 7.43 -4.44 5.20
N GLY A 32 6.16 -4.35 5.58
CA GLY A 32 5.60 -5.06 6.74
C GLY A 32 5.60 -6.57 6.57
N GLY A 33 5.24 -7.10 5.40
CA GLY A 33 5.29 -8.55 5.15
C GLY A 33 6.71 -9.11 5.13
N ILE A 34 7.66 -8.38 4.53
CA ILE A 34 9.09 -8.78 4.56
C ILE A 34 9.62 -8.72 5.99
N ALA A 35 9.39 -7.62 6.72
CA ALA A 35 9.89 -7.45 8.07
C ALA A 35 9.26 -8.45 9.05
N ALA A 36 7.93 -8.60 9.03
CA ALA A 36 7.22 -9.56 9.87
C ALA A 36 7.59 -10.99 9.50
N GLY A 37 7.69 -11.32 8.21
CA GLY A 37 8.15 -12.62 7.77
C GLY A 37 9.55 -12.95 8.27
N LEU A 38 10.48 -11.98 8.18
CA LEU A 38 11.86 -12.19 8.62
C LEU A 38 11.91 -12.46 10.12
N VAL A 39 11.27 -11.60 10.92
CA VAL A 39 11.24 -11.73 12.38
C VAL A 39 10.58 -13.04 12.79
N LEU A 40 9.38 -13.33 12.28
CA LEU A 40 8.63 -14.52 12.67
C LEU A 40 9.24 -15.81 12.12
N GLY A 41 9.75 -15.79 10.88
CA GLY A 41 10.42 -16.94 10.28
C GLY A 41 11.68 -17.34 11.03
N LEU A 42 12.48 -16.36 11.47
CA LEU A 42 13.67 -16.62 12.31
C LEU A 42 13.28 -17.14 13.71
N LEU A 43 12.29 -16.51 14.37
CA LEU A 43 11.83 -16.95 15.69
C LEU A 43 11.24 -18.37 15.67
N ALA A 44 10.55 -18.74 14.59
CA ALA A 44 10.00 -20.07 14.40
C ALA A 44 11.03 -21.07 13.83
N THR A 45 12.22 -20.62 13.41
CA THR A 45 13.21 -21.41 12.64
C THR A 45 12.63 -22.05 11.36
N GLU A 46 11.65 -21.40 10.74
CA GLU A 46 10.89 -21.93 9.61
C GLU A 46 10.94 -20.99 8.40
N LEU A 47 11.65 -21.41 7.35
CA LEU A 47 11.80 -20.61 6.11
C LEU A 47 10.46 -20.42 5.39
N TRP A 48 9.59 -21.42 5.41
CA TRP A 48 8.27 -21.34 4.78
C TRP A 48 7.40 -20.26 5.38
N LEU A 49 7.50 -20.04 6.70
CA LEU A 49 6.76 -18.98 7.37
C LEU A 49 7.19 -17.59 6.87
N PHE A 50 8.50 -17.38 6.67
CA PHE A 50 9.00 -16.17 6.03
C PHE A 50 8.43 -15.99 4.62
N ILE A 51 8.52 -17.02 3.78
CA ILE A 51 8.07 -16.95 2.38
C ILE A 51 6.59 -16.61 2.29
N ILE A 52 5.75 -17.23 3.12
CA ILE A 52 4.31 -16.99 3.11
C ILE A 52 3.98 -15.55 3.52
N LEU A 53 4.57 -15.07 4.62
CA LEU A 53 4.32 -13.72 5.12
C LEU A 53 4.86 -12.64 4.19
N ALA A 54 6.07 -12.83 3.65
CA ALA A 54 6.65 -11.95 2.65
C ALA A 54 5.80 -11.95 1.37
N GLY A 55 5.35 -13.12 0.91
CA GLY A 55 4.48 -13.27 -0.26
C GLY A 55 3.15 -12.52 -0.10
N ILE A 56 2.47 -12.67 1.05
CA ILE A 56 1.25 -11.91 1.36
C ILE A 56 1.52 -10.40 1.34
N GLY A 57 2.63 -9.96 1.93
CA GLY A 57 3.07 -8.56 1.91
C GLY A 57 3.26 -8.02 0.50
N LEU A 58 3.95 -8.77 -0.37
CA LEU A 58 4.20 -8.39 -1.75
C LEU A 58 2.90 -8.34 -2.58
N ILE A 59 1.99 -9.29 -2.41
CA ILE A 59 0.67 -9.28 -3.07
C ILE A 59 -0.12 -8.04 -2.64
N GLY A 60 -0.20 -7.77 -1.33
CA GLY A 60 -0.85 -6.57 -0.82
C GLY A 60 -0.22 -5.27 -1.33
N GLY A 61 1.10 -5.24 -1.41
CA GLY A 61 1.88 -4.14 -2.01
C GLY A 61 1.50 -3.92 -3.48
N PHE A 62 1.50 -4.99 -4.26
CA PHE A 62 1.20 -4.98 -5.69
C PHE A 62 -0.24 -4.51 -5.99
N VAL A 63 -1.23 -4.95 -5.22
CA VAL A 63 -2.62 -4.51 -5.39
C VAL A 63 -2.76 -3.00 -5.16
N ASN A 64 -2.06 -2.43 -4.17
CA ASN A 64 -2.06 -0.99 -3.95
C ASN A 64 -1.29 -0.25 -5.04
N TRP A 65 -0.17 -0.80 -5.52
CA TRP A 65 0.57 -0.27 -6.68
C TRP A 65 -0.29 -0.19 -7.94
N GLN A 66 -1.06 -1.22 -8.26
CA GLN A 66 -1.99 -1.21 -9.39
C GLN A 66 -3.02 -0.07 -9.29
N LYS A 67 -3.49 0.26 -8.08
CA LYS A 67 -4.40 1.41 -7.87
C LYS A 67 -3.70 2.74 -8.13
N VAL A 68 -2.45 2.90 -7.70
CA VAL A 68 -1.64 4.09 -8.02
C VAL A 68 -1.49 4.23 -9.53
N GLN A 69 -1.12 3.15 -10.23
CA GLN A 69 -0.97 3.15 -11.69
C GLN A 69 -2.25 3.56 -12.40
N LYS A 70 -3.42 3.06 -11.95
CA LYS A 70 -4.71 3.47 -12.51
C LYS A 70 -4.99 4.96 -12.34
N ILE A 71 -4.56 5.58 -11.24
CA ILE A 71 -4.79 7.01 -10.99
C ILE A 71 -3.83 7.87 -11.80
N VAL A 72 -2.55 7.50 -11.85
CA VAL A 72 -1.52 8.28 -12.56
C VAL A 72 -1.72 8.21 -14.07
N ASN A 73 -2.17 7.06 -14.58
CA ASN A 73 -2.44 6.87 -16.01
C ASN A 73 -3.86 7.29 -16.42
N TYR A 74 -4.65 7.84 -15.50
CA TYR A 74 -5.99 8.34 -15.81
C TYR A 74 -5.89 9.61 -16.66
N LYS A 75 -6.65 9.63 -17.77
CA LYS A 75 -6.78 10.80 -18.65
C LYS A 75 -8.18 11.38 -18.49
N ASP A 76 -8.27 12.67 -18.19
CA ASP A 76 -9.56 13.36 -18.18
C ASP A 76 -10.16 13.34 -19.59
N PRO A 77 -11.48 13.12 -19.73
CA PRO A 77 -12.16 13.28 -21.02
C PRO A 77 -11.88 14.68 -21.56
N GLN A 78 -11.54 14.76 -22.85
CA GLN A 78 -11.30 16.02 -23.57
C GLN A 78 -12.60 16.82 -23.71
#